data_AF-A0A7S2UX66-F1
#
_entry.id   AF-A0A7S2UX66-F1
#
_cell.length_a   1.000
_cell.length_b   1.000
_cell.length_c   1.000
_cell.angle_alpha   90.00
_cell.angle_beta   90.00
_cell.angle_gamma   90.00
#
_symmetry.space_group_name_H-M   'P 1'
#
loop_
_entity.id
_entity.type
_entity.pdbx_description
1 polymer ?
#
loop_
_entity_poly.entity_id
_entity_poly.type
_entity_poly.pdbx_seq_one_letter_code
_entity_poly.pdbx_strand_id
1 'polypeptide(L)'
;DDVVENQRVKKLERKALKIWQEKERIKKKELARYRREETFRKKVLSREFMKEVLPIVQNDMLKALESHDSWELTVVKEVRDQFLPWLLQGVEAQVDLTRATKETVEGLVASVFPLQGAAVRLREEALARQRRKRAREAALKKEGLLTVTVHGPSIGIMDQQSILVTIPVLAADPPAILDQKIMEWFKQQGQDVAVPPGGWLRLAHNGKVMDRNTCLLDAAVPENGTIEVMSVIDSNGIPMTLDSSRPTTAASSFAASRSQSLEEGQDEDDEFDEGKEEEEEEG
;
A
#
# COMPACT_ATOMS: atom_id res chain seq x y z
N ASP A 1 142.13 60.05 -23.74
CA ASP A 1 140.85 60.23 -24.45
C ASP A 1 139.90 59.05 -24.31
N ASP A 2 140.38 57.80 -24.36
CA ASP A 2 139.58 56.58 -24.27
C ASP A 2 138.67 56.48 -23.02
N VAL A 3 139.12 56.99 -21.87
CA VAL A 3 138.34 56.93 -20.62
C VAL A 3 137.09 57.83 -20.69
N VAL A 4 137.21 59.00 -21.32
CA VAL A 4 136.10 59.96 -21.47
C VAL A 4 135.08 59.43 -22.48
N GLU A 5 135.56 58.83 -23.56
CA GLU A 5 134.72 58.21 -24.58
C GLU A 5 133.95 57.01 -24.03
N ASN A 6 134.62 56.13 -23.27
CA ASN A 6 133.97 55.00 -22.60
C ASN A 6 132.86 55.43 -21.63
N GLN A 7 133.04 56.55 -20.90
CA GLN A 7 131.98 57.08 -20.03
C GLN A 7 130.80 57.65 -20.82
N ARG A 8 131.06 58.26 -21.99
CA ARG A 8 130.02 58.76 -22.89
C ARG A 8 129.21 57.61 -23.48
N VAL A 9 129.87 56.54 -23.94
CA VAL A 9 129.24 55.33 -24.46
C VAL A 9 128.34 54.69 -23.39
N LYS A 10 128.85 54.47 -22.17
CA LYS A 10 128.05 53.94 -21.05
C LYS A 10 126.81 54.78 -20.72
N LYS A 11 126.89 56.11 -20.83
CA LYS A 11 125.73 57.00 -20.62
C LYS A 11 124.70 56.84 -21.74
N LEU A 12 125.13 56.68 -22.99
CA LEU A 12 124.24 56.45 -24.12
C LEU A 12 123.57 55.08 -24.05
N GLU A 13 124.32 54.03 -23.71
CA GLU A 13 123.79 52.67 -23.50
C GLU A 13 122.72 52.63 -22.41
N ARG A 14 122.97 53.28 -21.26
CA ARG A 14 121.97 53.37 -20.18
C ARG A 14 120.71 54.11 -20.62
N LYS A 15 120.85 55.17 -21.42
CA LYS A 15 119.69 55.90 -21.97
C LYS A 15 118.93 55.03 -22.98
N ALA A 16 119.63 54.34 -23.87
CA ALA A 16 119.03 53.41 -24.83
C ALA A 16 118.30 52.26 -24.14
N LEU A 17 118.90 51.68 -23.09
CA LEU A 17 118.29 50.63 -22.27
C LEU A 17 116.99 51.12 -21.60
N LYS A 18 117.01 52.32 -20.99
CA LYS A 18 115.80 52.90 -20.37
C LYS A 18 114.69 53.14 -21.39
N ILE A 19 115.03 53.69 -22.56
CA ILE A 19 114.07 53.90 -23.65
C ILE A 19 113.50 52.56 -24.13
N TRP A 20 114.35 51.53 -24.26
CA TRP A 20 113.94 50.19 -24.68
C TRP A 20 113.03 49.52 -23.64
N GLN A 21 113.38 49.56 -22.35
CA GLN A 21 112.56 49.04 -21.26
C GLN A 21 111.18 49.73 -21.18
N GLU A 22 111.15 51.05 -21.35
CA GLU A 22 109.88 51.79 -21.35
C GLU A 22 109.02 51.41 -22.56
N LYS A 23 109.60 51.29 -23.75
CA LYS A 23 108.91 50.78 -24.95
C LYS A 23 108.37 49.36 -24.73
N GLU A 24 109.15 48.48 -24.12
CA GLU A 24 108.71 47.12 -23.82
C GLU A 24 107.57 47.10 -22.79
N ARG A 25 107.64 47.97 -21.77
CA ARG A 25 106.58 48.16 -20.77
C ARG A 25 105.28 48.64 -21.40
N ILE A 26 105.36 49.62 -22.30
CA ILE A 26 104.20 50.14 -23.05
C ILE A 26 103.60 49.03 -23.92
N LYS A 27 104.42 48.33 -24.72
CA LYS A 27 103.96 47.20 -25.55
C LYS A 27 103.26 46.11 -24.73
N LYS A 28 103.81 45.72 -23.58
CA LYS A 28 103.20 44.74 -22.68
C LYS A 28 101.85 45.23 -22.13
N LYS A 29 101.75 46.50 -21.75
CA LYS A 29 100.50 47.11 -21.27
C LYS A 29 99.44 47.17 -22.38
N GLU A 30 99.82 47.56 -23.59
CA GLU A 30 98.93 47.61 -24.75
C GLU A 30 98.42 46.21 -25.12
N LEU A 31 99.30 45.21 -25.16
CA LEU A 31 98.90 43.83 -25.42
C LEU A 31 97.94 43.30 -24.34
N ALA A 32 98.22 43.61 -23.07
CA ALA A 32 97.32 43.24 -21.96
C ALA A 32 95.96 43.94 -22.06
N ARG A 33 95.94 45.22 -22.45
CA ARG A 33 94.72 45.98 -22.71
C ARG A 33 93.92 45.35 -23.86
N TYR A 34 94.58 45.06 -24.98
CA TYR A 34 93.96 44.42 -26.15
C TYR A 34 93.32 43.08 -25.80
N ARG A 35 94.03 42.22 -25.04
CA ARG A 35 93.48 40.94 -24.58
C ARG A 35 92.24 41.11 -23.69
N ARG A 36 92.25 42.09 -22.79
CA ARG A 36 91.07 42.38 -21.95
C ARG A 36 89.90 42.85 -22.79
N GLU A 37 90.12 43.78 -23.73
CA GLU A 37 89.08 44.27 -24.64
C GLU A 37 88.51 43.13 -25.50
N GLU A 38 89.35 42.22 -25.99
CA GLU A 38 88.90 41.06 -26.75
C GLU A 38 88.02 40.13 -25.90
N THR A 39 88.45 39.79 -24.68
CA THR A 39 87.64 38.95 -23.78
C THR A 39 86.34 39.64 -23.37
N PHE A 40 86.37 40.96 -23.16
CA PHE A 40 85.18 41.74 -22.84
C PHE A 40 84.20 41.73 -24.01
N ARG A 41 84.68 41.97 -25.23
CA ARG A 41 83.86 41.91 -26.44
C ARG A 41 83.23 40.54 -26.63
N LYS A 42 83.98 39.45 -26.44
CA LYS A 42 83.44 38.09 -26.49
C LYS A 42 82.34 37.87 -25.46
N LYS A 43 82.52 38.33 -24.21
CA LYS A 43 81.52 38.23 -23.15
C LYS A 43 80.24 39.03 -23.44
N VAL A 44 80.38 40.25 -23.96
CA VAL A 44 79.24 41.09 -24.33
C VAL A 44 78.45 40.44 -25.47
N LEU A 45 79.14 40.00 -26.52
CA LEU A 45 78.50 39.31 -27.65
C LEU A 45 77.81 38.01 -27.22
N SER A 46 78.44 37.21 -26.36
CA SER A 46 77.79 36.00 -25.83
C SER A 46 76.53 36.32 -25.02
N ARG A 47 76.52 37.44 -24.28
CA ARG A 47 75.35 37.86 -23.50
C ARG A 47 74.22 38.32 -24.40
N GLU A 48 74.52 39.11 -25.43
CA GLU A 48 73.53 39.56 -26.42
C GLU A 48 72.94 38.38 -27.18
N PHE A 49 73.81 37.48 -27.66
CA PHE A 49 73.38 36.23 -28.29
C PHE A 49 72.46 35.39 -27.38
N MET A 50 72.83 35.21 -26.11
CA MET A 50 71.98 34.47 -25.17
C MET A 50 70.65 35.15 -24.91
N LYS A 51 70.58 36.50 -24.91
CA LYS A 51 69.31 37.21 -24.76
C LYS A 51 68.36 36.98 -25.94
N GLU A 52 68.91 36.81 -27.14
CA GLU A 52 68.13 36.56 -28.35
C GLU A 52 67.72 35.08 -28.48
N VAL A 53 68.62 34.15 -28.16
CA VAL A 53 68.40 32.71 -28.34
C VAL A 53 67.60 32.08 -27.20
N LEU A 54 67.81 32.51 -25.96
CA LEU A 54 67.18 31.89 -24.80
C LEU A 54 65.64 31.89 -24.87
N PRO A 55 64.96 33.00 -25.24
CA PRO A 55 63.50 32.98 -25.38
C PRO A 55 63.00 32.04 -26.46
N ILE A 56 63.75 31.87 -27.56
CA ILE A 56 63.38 30.96 -28.66
C ILE A 56 63.44 29.52 -28.16
N VAL A 57 64.57 29.12 -27.56
CA VAL A 57 64.74 27.77 -27.00
C VAL A 57 63.72 27.50 -25.90
N GLN A 58 63.44 28.48 -25.04
CA GLN A 58 62.40 28.36 -24.02
C GLN A 58 61.04 28.10 -24.66
N ASN A 59 60.62 28.92 -25.63
CA ASN A 59 59.33 28.73 -26.30
C ASN A 59 59.24 27.40 -27.03
N ASP A 60 60.30 26.94 -27.67
CA ASP A 60 60.32 25.64 -28.34
C ASP A 60 60.25 24.48 -27.34
N MET A 61 60.93 24.60 -26.19
CA MET A 61 60.80 23.63 -25.10
C MET A 61 59.39 23.63 -24.50
N LEU A 62 58.78 24.81 -24.31
CA LEU A 62 57.41 24.94 -23.82
C LEU A 62 56.43 24.25 -24.78
N LYS A 63 56.53 24.54 -26.08
CA LYS A 63 55.70 23.91 -27.12
C LYS A 63 55.92 22.41 -27.22
N ALA A 64 57.16 21.94 -27.10
CA ALA A 64 57.46 20.52 -27.11
C ALA A 64 56.80 19.83 -25.89
N LEU A 65 56.89 20.43 -24.70
CA LEU A 65 56.26 19.91 -23.49
C LEU A 65 54.72 19.93 -23.56
N GLU A 66 54.13 20.98 -24.13
CA GLU A 66 52.70 21.07 -24.44
C GLU A 66 52.28 19.97 -25.41
N SER A 67 53.04 19.73 -26.49
CA SER A 67 52.72 18.72 -27.49
C SER A 67 52.79 17.27 -26.98
N HIS A 68 53.56 17.04 -25.91
CA HIS A 68 53.72 15.72 -25.31
C HIS A 68 52.69 15.40 -24.22
N ASP A 69 51.67 16.26 -23.99
CA ASP A 69 50.72 16.18 -22.86
C ASP A 69 51.40 16.04 -21.47
N SER A 70 52.72 16.23 -21.42
CA SER A 70 53.53 16.14 -20.20
C SER A 70 53.33 17.33 -19.28
N TRP A 71 52.68 18.39 -19.78
CA TRP A 71 52.26 19.58 -19.02
C TRP A 71 50.79 19.55 -18.62
N GLU A 72 50.12 18.40 -18.68
CA GLU A 72 48.92 18.28 -17.85
C GLU A 72 49.36 18.47 -16.40
N LEU A 73 48.85 19.52 -15.76
CA LEU A 73 49.04 19.74 -14.32
C LEU A 73 48.76 18.41 -13.63
N THR A 74 49.69 17.92 -12.82
CA THR A 74 49.55 16.63 -12.12
C THR A 74 48.19 16.51 -11.45
N VAL A 75 47.68 17.61 -10.90
CA VAL A 75 46.34 17.73 -10.31
C VAL A 75 45.22 17.45 -11.31
N VAL A 76 45.27 18.01 -12.52
CA VAL A 76 44.26 17.75 -13.56
C VAL A 76 44.28 16.28 -13.98
N LYS A 77 45.47 15.70 -14.10
CA LYS A 77 45.63 14.29 -14.42
C LYS A 77 45.11 13.38 -13.30
N GLU A 78 45.42 13.68 -12.04
CA GLU A 78 44.89 12.95 -10.88
C GLU A 78 43.36 13.06 -10.80
N VAL A 79 42.79 14.25 -11.01
CA VAL A 79 41.34 14.43 -11.05
C VAL A 79 40.72 13.63 -12.20
N ARG A 80 41.32 13.65 -13.39
CA ARG A 80 40.81 12.90 -14.54
C ARG A 80 40.92 11.39 -14.35
N ASP A 81 42.07 10.92 -13.89
CA ASP A 81 42.41 9.50 -13.91
C ASP A 81 41.97 8.77 -12.63
N GLN A 82 41.84 9.48 -11.49
CA GLN A 82 41.46 8.89 -10.20
C GLN A 82 40.07 9.33 -9.74
N PHE A 83 39.81 10.65 -9.73
CA PHE A 83 38.56 11.18 -9.16
C PHE A 83 37.34 10.92 -10.06
N LEU A 84 37.44 11.13 -11.37
CA LEU A 84 36.31 10.91 -12.28
C LEU A 84 35.85 9.45 -12.30
N PRO A 85 36.71 8.42 -12.39
CA PRO A 85 36.27 7.04 -12.33
C PRO A 85 35.59 6.69 -11.00
N TRP A 86 36.14 7.15 -9.88
CA TRP A 86 35.54 6.95 -8.56
C TRP A 86 34.14 7.58 -8.47
N LEU A 87 33.99 8.81 -8.97
CA LEU A 87 32.71 9.51 -9.01
C LEU A 87 31.69 8.77 -9.89
N LEU A 88 32.11 8.34 -11.09
CA LEU A 88 31.25 7.61 -12.02
C LEU A 88 30.80 6.26 -11.44
N GLN A 89 31.70 5.52 -10.78
CA GLN A 89 31.36 4.29 -10.06
C GLN A 89 30.35 4.55 -8.94
N GLY A 90 30.49 5.65 -8.21
CA GLY A 90 29.53 6.05 -7.18
C GLY A 90 28.14 6.34 -7.75
N VAL A 91 28.08 7.05 -8.89
CA VAL A 91 26.81 7.34 -9.59
C VAL A 91 26.19 6.06 -10.14
N GLU A 92 26.98 5.16 -10.75
CA GLU A 92 26.51 3.86 -11.24
C GLU A 92 25.90 3.03 -10.11
N ALA A 93 26.59 2.92 -8.97
CA ALA A 93 26.07 2.20 -7.80
C ALA A 93 24.74 2.79 -7.28
N GLN A 94 24.60 4.12 -7.30
CA GLN A 94 23.36 4.78 -6.89
C GLN A 94 22.22 4.52 -7.88
N VAL A 95 22.50 4.52 -9.18
CA VAL A 95 21.52 4.18 -10.22
C VAL A 95 21.07 2.73 -10.07
N ASP A 96 22.01 1.80 -9.84
CA ASP A 96 21.69 0.38 -9.62
C ASP A 96 20.83 0.17 -8.37
N LEU A 97 21.14 0.88 -7.27
CA LEU A 97 20.30 0.85 -6.06
C LEU A 97 18.89 1.38 -6.34
N THR A 98 18.75 2.50 -7.06
CA THR A 98 17.44 3.05 -7.42
C THR A 98 16.65 2.12 -8.34
N ARG A 99 17.35 1.40 -9.22
CA ARG A 99 16.74 0.38 -10.07
C ARG A 99 16.26 -0.83 -9.25
N ALA A 100 17.09 -1.35 -8.35
CA ALA A 100 16.74 -2.48 -7.50
C ALA A 100 15.54 -2.14 -6.59
N THR A 101 15.53 -0.96 -5.97
CA THR A 101 14.39 -0.51 -5.16
C THR A 101 13.13 -0.36 -6.00
N LYS A 102 13.20 0.20 -7.21
CA LYS A 102 12.07 0.24 -8.14
C LYS A 102 11.55 -1.15 -8.47
N GLU A 103 12.42 -2.11 -8.80
CA GLU A 103 12.03 -3.49 -9.08
C GLU A 103 11.34 -4.15 -7.87
N THR A 104 11.81 -3.89 -6.64
CA THR A 104 11.13 -4.40 -5.42
C THR A 104 9.76 -3.76 -5.20
N VAL A 105 9.61 -2.46 -5.45
CA VAL A 105 8.33 -1.75 -5.33
C VAL A 105 7.36 -2.23 -6.40
N GLU A 106 7.80 -2.39 -7.64
CA GLU A 106 6.99 -2.95 -8.72
C GLU A 106 6.55 -4.38 -8.41
N GLY A 107 7.45 -5.20 -7.84
CA GLY A 107 7.12 -6.55 -7.36
C GLY A 107 6.07 -6.54 -6.24
N LEU A 108 6.20 -5.64 -5.26
CA LEU A 108 5.23 -5.48 -4.18
C LEU A 108 3.86 -5.06 -4.74
N VAL A 109 3.83 -4.05 -5.61
CA VAL A 109 2.62 -3.55 -6.26
C VAL A 109 1.96 -4.66 -7.08
N ALA A 110 2.74 -5.43 -7.84
CA ALA A 110 2.24 -6.59 -8.59
C ALA A 110 1.64 -7.67 -7.69
N SER A 111 2.16 -7.84 -6.46
CA SER A 111 1.63 -8.81 -5.48
C SER A 111 0.34 -8.34 -4.80
N VAL A 112 0.11 -7.03 -4.67
CA VAL A 112 -1.10 -6.47 -4.03
C VAL A 112 -2.32 -6.57 -4.95
N PHE A 113 -2.16 -6.40 -6.26
CA PHE A 113 -3.28 -6.48 -7.22
C PHE A 113 -4.09 -7.78 -7.19
N PRO A 114 -3.51 -9.00 -7.15
CA PRO A 114 -4.29 -10.23 -7.04
C PRO A 114 -5.01 -10.34 -5.70
N LEU A 115 -4.40 -9.87 -4.61
CA LEU A 115 -5.04 -9.84 -3.28
C LEU A 115 -6.24 -8.90 -3.26
N GLN A 116 -6.08 -7.70 -3.81
CA GLN A 116 -7.17 -6.74 -3.96
C GLN A 116 -8.29 -7.31 -4.85
N GLY A 117 -7.92 -7.95 -5.97
CA GLY A 117 -8.87 -8.61 -6.86
C GLY A 117 -9.65 -9.74 -6.17
N ALA A 118 -8.98 -10.58 -5.37
CA ALA A 118 -9.61 -11.63 -4.58
C ALA A 118 -10.55 -11.05 -3.51
N ALA A 119 -10.13 -10.01 -2.80
CA ALA A 119 -10.95 -9.33 -1.80
C ALA A 119 -12.21 -8.70 -2.41
N VAL A 120 -12.10 -8.08 -3.59
CA VAL A 120 -13.25 -7.54 -4.33
C VAL A 120 -14.20 -8.66 -4.74
N ARG A 121 -13.71 -9.76 -5.31
CA ARG A 121 -14.53 -10.92 -5.66
C ARG A 121 -15.27 -11.51 -4.46
N LEU A 122 -14.59 -11.67 -3.32
CA LEU A 122 -15.21 -12.14 -2.09
C LEU A 122 -16.31 -11.19 -1.60
N ARG A 123 -16.09 -9.87 -1.69
CA ARG A 123 -17.12 -8.87 -1.35
C ARG A 123 -18.32 -8.95 -2.30
N GLU A 124 -18.08 -9.08 -3.61
CA GLU A 124 -19.14 -9.24 -4.61
C GLU A 124 -19.94 -10.53 -4.39
N GLU A 125 -19.28 -11.64 -4.09
CA GLU A 125 -19.94 -12.91 -3.76
C GLU A 125 -20.75 -12.81 -2.47
N ALA A 126 -20.22 -12.16 -1.43
CA ALA A 126 -20.94 -11.94 -0.19
C ALA A 126 -22.19 -11.09 -0.40
N LEU A 127 -22.07 -10.00 -1.18
CA LEU A 127 -23.21 -9.16 -1.56
C LEU A 127 -24.22 -9.92 -2.42
N ALA A 128 -23.77 -10.75 -3.37
CA ALA A 128 -24.63 -11.59 -4.20
C ALA A 128 -25.37 -12.63 -3.36
N ARG A 129 -24.71 -13.28 -2.39
CA ARG A 129 -25.34 -14.20 -1.43
C ARG A 129 -26.37 -13.49 -0.57
N GLN A 130 -26.06 -12.28 -0.08
CA GLN A 130 -27.00 -11.49 0.72
C GLN A 130 -28.22 -11.07 -0.10
N ARG A 131 -28.02 -10.64 -1.35
CA ARG A 131 -29.12 -10.34 -2.30
C ARG A 131 -29.99 -11.57 -2.56
N ARG A 132 -29.39 -12.75 -2.76
CA ARG A 132 -30.13 -14.01 -2.94
C ARG A 132 -30.94 -14.39 -1.69
N LYS A 133 -30.37 -14.26 -0.49
CA LYS A 133 -31.09 -14.51 0.77
C LYS A 133 -32.28 -13.56 0.91
N ARG A 134 -32.07 -12.25 0.73
CA ARG A 134 -33.15 -11.25 0.77
C ARG A 134 -34.22 -11.49 -0.29
N ALA A 135 -33.83 -11.89 -1.51
CA ALA A 135 -34.78 -12.22 -2.57
C ALA A 135 -35.62 -13.46 -2.22
N ARG A 136 -35.01 -14.49 -1.61
CA ARG A 136 -35.73 -15.67 -1.12
C ARG A 136 -36.66 -15.33 0.04
N GLU A 137 -36.20 -14.56 1.02
CA GLU A 137 -37.04 -14.08 2.12
C GLU A 137 -38.18 -13.20 1.61
N ALA A 138 -37.94 -12.34 0.63
CA ALA A 138 -38.98 -11.54 0.00
C ALA A 138 -39.97 -12.40 -0.81
N ALA A 139 -39.51 -13.48 -1.45
CA ALA A 139 -40.39 -14.44 -2.12
C ALA A 139 -41.24 -15.22 -1.10
N LEU A 140 -40.65 -15.70 -0.02
CA LEU A 140 -41.36 -16.36 1.09
C LEU A 140 -42.35 -15.41 1.78
N LYS A 141 -42.02 -14.11 1.92
CA LYS A 141 -42.98 -13.12 2.44
C LYS A 141 -44.14 -12.85 1.48
N LYS A 142 -43.92 -12.98 0.17
CA LYS A 142 -44.98 -12.90 -0.85
C LYS A 142 -45.83 -14.17 -0.93
N GLU A 143 -45.34 -15.30 -0.44
CA GLU A 143 -46.16 -16.46 -0.09
C GLU A 143 -46.88 -16.13 1.23
N GLY A 144 -47.89 -15.25 1.14
CA GLY A 144 -48.54 -14.60 2.27
C GLY A 144 -49.00 -15.56 3.36
N LEU A 145 -48.25 -15.60 4.46
CA LEU A 145 -48.59 -16.38 5.64
C LEU A 145 -49.79 -15.69 6.34
N LEU A 146 -50.97 -16.29 6.29
CA LEU A 146 -52.13 -15.83 7.06
C LEU A 146 -52.09 -16.42 8.48
N THR A 147 -52.08 -15.59 9.52
CA THR A 147 -52.18 -16.03 10.91
C THR A 147 -53.65 -16.19 11.31
N VAL A 148 -54.11 -17.42 11.55
CA VAL A 148 -55.50 -17.69 11.96
C VAL A 148 -55.59 -17.74 13.48
N THR A 149 -56.09 -16.66 14.09
CA THR A 149 -56.32 -16.60 15.53
C THR A 149 -57.60 -17.33 15.91
N VAL A 150 -57.46 -18.43 16.64
CA VAL A 150 -58.61 -19.20 17.08
C VAL A 150 -58.93 -18.86 18.54
N HIS A 151 -60.09 -18.28 18.77
CA HIS A 151 -60.54 -17.96 20.13
C HIS A 151 -61.03 -19.24 20.82
N GLY A 152 -60.31 -19.68 21.87
CA GLY A 152 -60.61 -20.88 22.66
C GLY A 152 -62.07 -21.00 23.15
N PRO A 153 -62.71 -19.89 23.61
CA PRO A 153 -64.12 -19.93 24.02
C PRO A 153 -65.07 -20.39 22.91
N SER A 154 -64.72 -20.12 21.65
CA SER A 154 -65.52 -20.46 20.47
C SER A 154 -65.44 -21.95 20.09
N ILE A 155 -64.60 -22.73 20.76
CA ILE A 155 -64.44 -24.18 20.53
C ILE A 155 -64.94 -24.99 21.72
N GLY A 156 -65.43 -24.32 22.78
CA GLY A 156 -65.88 -25.00 24.00
C GLY A 156 -64.73 -25.41 24.93
N ILE A 157 -63.53 -24.88 24.73
CA ILE A 157 -62.42 -25.01 25.68
C ILE A 157 -62.62 -23.92 26.73
N MET A 158 -63.01 -24.33 27.94
CA MET A 158 -63.44 -23.44 29.04
C MET A 158 -62.30 -22.68 29.73
N ASP A 159 -61.04 -22.96 29.38
CA ASP A 159 -59.88 -22.26 29.92
C ASP A 159 -59.53 -21.04 29.04
N GLN A 160 -59.60 -19.85 29.63
CA GLN A 160 -59.75 -18.52 28.99
C GLN A 160 -58.55 -17.98 28.18
N GLN A 161 -57.75 -18.81 27.54
CA GLN A 161 -56.65 -18.32 26.70
C GLN A 161 -56.96 -18.54 25.22
N SER A 162 -57.02 -17.44 24.46
CA SER A 162 -57.03 -17.50 23.00
C SER A 162 -55.74 -18.20 22.55
N ILE A 163 -55.89 -19.28 21.77
CA ILE A 163 -54.74 -20.01 21.25
C ILE A 163 -54.42 -19.38 19.89
N LEU A 164 -53.35 -18.60 19.85
CA LEU A 164 -52.88 -18.00 18.60
C LEU A 164 -52.17 -19.08 17.77
N VAL A 165 -52.87 -19.62 16.77
CA VAL A 165 -52.33 -20.63 15.86
C VAL A 165 -51.87 -19.95 14.58
N THR A 166 -50.63 -20.21 14.17
CA THR A 166 -50.17 -19.76 12.84
C THR A 166 -50.25 -20.95 11.89
N ILE A 167 -51.24 -20.93 10.99
CA ILE A 167 -51.41 -21.94 9.95
C ILE A 167 -50.90 -21.34 8.65
N PRO A 168 -49.92 -21.95 7.94
CA PRO A 168 -49.50 -21.45 6.64
C PRO A 168 -50.60 -21.69 5.60
N VAL A 169 -51.21 -20.60 5.12
CA VAL A 169 -52.24 -20.63 4.09
C VAL A 169 -51.70 -19.91 2.86
N LEU A 170 -51.86 -20.49 1.68
CA LEU A 170 -51.53 -19.77 0.44
C LEU A 170 -52.66 -18.79 0.15
N ALA A 171 -52.32 -17.62 -0.37
CA ALA A 171 -53.29 -16.57 -0.64
C ALA A 171 -54.36 -16.98 -1.70
N ALA A 172 -54.07 -18.03 -2.48
CA ALA A 172 -54.97 -18.64 -3.46
C ALA A 172 -55.84 -19.79 -2.90
N ASP A 173 -55.63 -20.21 -1.65
CA ASP A 173 -56.42 -21.31 -1.07
C ASP A 173 -57.86 -20.84 -0.80
N PRO A 174 -58.88 -21.57 -1.28
CA PRO A 174 -60.27 -21.29 -0.92
C PRO A 174 -60.54 -21.62 0.56
N PRO A 175 -61.54 -20.98 1.19
CA PRO A 175 -61.90 -21.20 2.60
C PRO A 175 -62.11 -22.66 2.98
N ALA A 176 -62.58 -23.49 2.05
CA ALA A 176 -62.77 -24.93 2.27
C ALA A 176 -61.46 -25.69 2.56
N ILE A 177 -60.35 -25.31 1.93
CA ILE A 177 -59.03 -25.91 2.20
C ILE A 177 -58.49 -25.41 3.53
N LEU A 178 -58.77 -24.16 3.90
CA LEU A 178 -58.40 -23.61 5.19
C LEU A 178 -59.13 -24.32 6.34
N ASP A 179 -60.43 -24.59 6.20
CA ASP A 179 -61.20 -25.40 7.16
C ASP A 179 -60.59 -26.81 7.34
N GLN A 180 -60.09 -27.43 6.26
CA GLN A 180 -59.41 -28.73 6.34
C GLN A 180 -58.07 -28.65 7.08
N LYS A 181 -57.27 -27.62 6.81
CA LYS A 181 -55.98 -27.39 7.51
C LYS A 181 -56.19 -27.14 9.00
N ILE A 182 -57.23 -26.38 9.36
CA ILE A 182 -57.63 -26.15 10.76
C ILE A 182 -58.00 -27.49 11.42
N MET A 183 -58.79 -28.32 10.75
CA MET A 183 -59.13 -29.65 11.26
C MET A 183 -57.93 -30.58 11.44
N GLU A 184 -57.02 -30.63 10.45
CA GLU A 184 -55.81 -31.44 10.55
C GLU A 184 -54.93 -30.99 11.73
N TRP A 185 -54.85 -29.68 11.97
CA TRP A 185 -54.15 -29.11 13.11
C TRP A 185 -54.80 -29.53 14.44
N PHE A 186 -56.13 -29.46 14.58
CA PHE A 186 -56.82 -29.92 15.79
C PHE A 186 -56.63 -31.42 16.04
N LYS A 187 -56.67 -32.24 14.97
CA LYS A 187 -56.38 -33.68 15.05
C LYS A 187 -54.97 -33.95 15.54
N GLN A 188 -53.97 -33.18 15.11
CA GLN A 188 -52.58 -33.30 15.59
C GLN A 188 -52.45 -32.94 17.07
N GLN A 189 -53.25 -32.01 17.58
CA GLN A 189 -53.33 -31.69 19.01
C GLN A 189 -54.15 -32.71 19.82
N GLY A 190 -54.67 -33.76 19.18
CA GLY A 190 -55.49 -34.78 19.83
C GLY A 190 -56.90 -34.29 20.21
N GLN A 191 -57.35 -33.18 19.64
CA GLN A 191 -58.70 -32.64 19.84
C GLN A 191 -59.59 -33.03 18.66
N ASP A 192 -60.63 -33.81 18.92
CA ASP A 192 -61.62 -34.18 17.90
C ASP A 192 -62.76 -33.16 17.93
N VAL A 193 -62.71 -32.20 17.00
CA VAL A 193 -63.67 -31.10 16.93
C VAL A 193 -64.53 -31.25 15.69
N ALA A 194 -65.86 -31.32 15.87
CA ALA A 194 -66.80 -31.43 14.76
C ALA A 194 -66.86 -30.13 13.95
N VAL A 195 -66.91 -30.24 12.61
CA VAL A 195 -67.07 -29.08 11.73
C VAL A 195 -68.51 -28.56 11.83
N PRO A 196 -68.72 -27.27 12.13
CA PRO A 196 -70.05 -26.69 12.15
C PRO A 196 -70.71 -26.74 10.75
N PRO A 197 -72.04 -26.87 10.66
CA PRO A 197 -72.77 -26.89 9.40
C PRO A 197 -72.65 -25.53 8.69
N GLY A 198 -71.62 -25.39 7.85
CA GLY A 198 -71.26 -24.10 7.26
C GLY A 198 -69.76 -23.91 7.03
N GLY A 199 -68.90 -24.61 7.77
CA GLY A 199 -67.47 -24.32 7.82
C GLY A 199 -67.16 -23.27 8.90
N TRP A 200 -65.92 -23.23 9.38
CA TRP A 200 -65.52 -22.37 10.51
C TRP A 200 -65.39 -20.90 10.10
N LEU A 201 -65.17 -20.65 8.81
CA LEU A 201 -64.82 -19.34 8.26
C LEU A 201 -66.02 -18.52 7.77
N ARG A 202 -67.25 -19.01 7.95
CA ARG A 202 -68.45 -18.42 7.35
C ARG A 202 -68.81 -17.01 7.86
N LEU A 203 -68.22 -16.55 8.97
CA LEU A 203 -68.45 -15.21 9.57
C LEU A 203 -67.15 -14.49 9.96
N ALA A 204 -65.99 -15.03 9.58
CA ALA A 204 -64.77 -14.89 10.34
C ALA A 204 -63.94 -13.62 10.08
N HIS A 205 -64.38 -12.74 9.17
CA HIS A 205 -63.68 -11.48 8.89
C HIS A 205 -64.61 -10.29 9.02
N ASN A 206 -64.50 -9.57 10.14
CA ASN A 206 -65.28 -8.36 10.45
C ASN A 206 -66.81 -8.55 10.30
N GLY A 207 -67.32 -9.75 10.59
CA GLY A 207 -68.75 -10.07 10.50
C GLY A 207 -69.30 -10.22 9.08
N LYS A 208 -68.44 -10.23 8.05
CA LYS A 208 -68.86 -10.44 6.65
C LYS A 208 -68.82 -11.93 6.31
N VAL A 209 -69.91 -12.43 5.72
CA VAL A 209 -69.98 -13.81 5.23
C VAL A 209 -69.07 -13.96 4.02
N MET A 210 -68.04 -14.80 4.13
CA MET A 210 -67.22 -15.17 2.97
C MET A 210 -67.91 -16.28 2.17
N ASP A 211 -67.85 -16.15 0.84
CA ASP A 211 -68.31 -17.20 -0.05
C ASP A 211 -67.26 -18.33 -0.11
N ARG A 212 -67.71 -19.59 -0.20
CA ARG A 212 -66.82 -20.76 -0.18
C ARG A 212 -65.89 -20.83 -1.38
N ASN A 213 -66.25 -20.13 -2.45
CA ASN A 213 -65.52 -20.13 -3.72
C ASN A 213 -64.64 -18.88 -3.90
N THR A 214 -64.70 -17.90 -2.99
CA THR A 214 -63.85 -16.70 -3.08
C THR A 214 -62.51 -16.93 -2.40
N CYS A 215 -61.41 -16.60 -3.07
CA CYS A 215 -60.07 -16.65 -2.49
C CYS A 215 -59.94 -15.65 -1.34
N LEU A 216 -59.10 -15.96 -0.35
CA LEU A 216 -58.87 -15.10 0.82
C LEU A 216 -58.32 -13.70 0.43
N LEU A 217 -57.58 -13.62 -0.67
CA LEU A 217 -57.17 -12.35 -1.30
C LEU A 217 -58.34 -11.48 -1.76
N ASP A 218 -59.34 -12.08 -2.42
CA ASP A 218 -60.50 -11.37 -2.96
C ASP A 218 -61.47 -10.91 -1.86
N ALA A 219 -61.43 -11.58 -0.71
CA ALA A 219 -62.16 -11.20 0.50
C ALA A 219 -61.55 -9.99 1.23
N ALA A 220 -60.48 -9.38 0.70
CA ALA A 220 -59.77 -8.23 1.25
C ALA A 220 -59.19 -8.47 2.66
N VAL A 221 -58.82 -9.71 2.97
CA VAL A 221 -58.08 -10.01 4.21
C VAL A 221 -56.66 -9.49 4.06
N PRO A 222 -56.19 -8.56 4.92
CA PRO A 222 -54.81 -8.07 4.83
C PRO A 222 -53.82 -9.22 5.04
N GLU A 223 -52.63 -9.13 4.45
CA GLU A 223 -51.53 -10.05 4.74
C GLU A 223 -51.19 -9.94 6.24
N ASN A 224 -51.25 -11.07 6.97
CA ASN A 224 -51.26 -11.17 8.45
C ASN A 224 -52.56 -10.71 9.15
N GLY A 225 -53.69 -10.67 8.44
CA GLY A 225 -55.00 -10.42 9.04
C GLY A 225 -55.39 -11.54 10.01
N THR A 226 -55.97 -11.15 11.14
CA THR A 226 -56.53 -12.09 12.12
C THR A 226 -57.92 -12.51 11.66
N ILE A 227 -58.09 -13.80 11.40
CA ILE A 227 -59.40 -14.40 11.09
C ILE A 227 -59.94 -15.00 12.38
N GLU A 228 -61.09 -14.54 12.84
CA GLU A 228 -61.71 -15.00 14.08
C GLU A 228 -62.70 -16.13 13.81
N VAL A 229 -62.43 -17.30 14.37
CA VAL A 229 -63.32 -18.45 14.25
C VAL A 229 -64.48 -18.30 15.23
N MET A 230 -65.70 -18.02 14.74
CA MET A 230 -66.90 -17.93 15.59
C MET A 230 -67.55 -19.30 15.81
N SER A 231 -67.94 -19.58 17.05
CA SER A 231 -68.79 -20.73 17.39
C SER A 231 -70.17 -20.56 16.78
N VAL A 232 -70.71 -21.62 16.18
CA VAL A 232 -72.14 -21.69 15.90
C VAL A 232 -72.87 -21.83 17.23
N ILE A 233 -73.44 -20.73 17.69
CA ILE A 233 -74.43 -20.73 18.75
C ILE A 233 -75.74 -21.15 18.08
N ASP A 234 -76.40 -22.18 18.60
CA ASP A 234 -77.71 -22.57 18.09
C ASP A 234 -78.71 -21.41 18.25
N SER A 235 -79.83 -21.42 17.52
CA SER A 235 -80.86 -20.36 17.57
C SER A 235 -81.44 -20.09 18.97
N ASN A 236 -81.14 -20.96 19.94
CA ASN A 236 -81.53 -20.86 21.34
C ASN A 236 -80.46 -20.20 22.24
N GLY A 237 -79.36 -19.68 21.70
CA GLY A 237 -78.31 -19.04 22.49
C GLY A 237 -77.42 -20.03 23.26
N ILE A 238 -77.56 -21.33 23.00
CA ILE A 238 -76.82 -22.39 23.68
C ILE A 238 -75.62 -22.76 22.80
N PRO A 239 -74.37 -22.71 23.31
CA PRO A 239 -73.23 -23.23 22.58
C PRO A 239 -73.44 -24.72 22.35
N MET A 240 -73.36 -25.19 21.10
CA MET A 240 -73.36 -26.62 20.81
C MET A 240 -72.15 -27.24 21.51
N THR A 241 -72.38 -27.88 22.65
CA THR A 241 -71.34 -28.60 23.39
C THR A 241 -71.22 -29.99 22.81
N LEU A 242 -69.98 -30.37 22.47
CA LEU A 242 -69.64 -31.74 22.08
C LEU A 242 -69.90 -32.68 23.26
N ASP A 243 -70.48 -33.84 22.93
CA ASP A 243 -70.79 -34.94 23.83
C ASP A 243 -69.53 -35.35 24.63
N SER A 244 -69.56 -35.12 25.95
CA SER A 244 -68.40 -35.17 26.86
C SER A 244 -68.04 -36.57 27.36
N SER A 245 -68.40 -37.62 26.62
CA SER A 245 -68.23 -39.01 27.05
C SER A 245 -66.90 -39.65 26.60
N ARG A 246 -65.75 -39.05 26.90
CA ARG A 246 -64.45 -39.77 26.88
C ARG A 246 -63.51 -39.36 28.02
N PRO A 247 -62.92 -40.31 28.75
CA PRO A 247 -61.99 -40.03 29.84
C PRO A 247 -60.59 -39.66 29.31
N THR A 248 -60.13 -38.49 29.75
CA THR A 248 -58.81 -37.91 29.47
C THR A 248 -57.76 -38.51 30.41
N THR A 249 -56.82 -39.29 29.87
CA THR A 249 -55.61 -39.71 30.61
C THR A 249 -54.55 -38.62 30.51
N ALA A 250 -54.17 -38.10 31.68
CA ALA A 250 -53.12 -37.11 31.88
C ALA A 250 -51.71 -37.71 31.89
N ALA A 251 -50.72 -36.87 31.57
CA ALA A 251 -49.33 -36.81 32.05
C ALA A 251 -48.35 -36.59 30.87
N SER A 252 -47.85 -35.36 30.67
CA SER A 252 -46.71 -34.75 31.36
C SER A 252 -45.36 -35.15 30.76
N SER A 253 -44.74 -34.25 29.99
CA SER A 253 -43.57 -33.48 30.46
C SER A 253 -42.92 -32.74 29.28
N PHE A 254 -43.15 -31.43 29.22
CA PHE A 254 -42.40 -30.50 28.38
C PHE A 254 -41.94 -29.36 29.29
N ALA A 255 -40.63 -29.28 29.55
CA ALA A 255 -39.94 -28.06 29.96
C ALA A 255 -38.44 -28.34 30.07
N ALA A 256 -37.62 -27.64 29.27
CA ALA A 256 -36.61 -26.69 29.78
C ALA A 256 -35.59 -26.34 28.68
N SER A 257 -35.48 -25.03 28.43
CA SER A 257 -34.24 -24.25 28.25
C SER A 257 -33.30 -24.68 27.12
N ARG A 258 -33.19 -24.01 25.96
CA ARG A 258 -32.83 -22.60 25.68
C ARG A 258 -31.68 -22.05 26.53
N SER A 259 -30.60 -21.71 25.82
CA SER A 259 -29.50 -20.79 26.16
C SER A 259 -28.35 -21.37 27.00
N GLN A 260 -27.19 -21.57 26.37
CA GLN A 260 -25.98 -20.84 26.76
C GLN A 260 -24.87 -20.99 25.70
N SER A 261 -24.36 -19.82 25.33
CA SER A 261 -23.20 -19.49 24.53
C SER A 261 -21.88 -19.89 25.23
N LEU A 262 -21.05 -20.65 24.53
CA LEU A 262 -19.65 -21.02 24.78
C LEU A 262 -19.15 -21.45 23.37
N GLU A 263 -18.01 -21.08 22.79
CA GLU A 263 -16.65 -20.79 23.25
C GLU A 263 -16.13 -19.61 22.37
N GLU A 264 -15.53 -18.55 22.92
CA GLU A 264 -14.10 -18.46 23.29
C GLU A 264 -13.16 -18.92 22.17
N GLY A 265 -12.92 -18.02 21.22
CA GLY A 265 -11.72 -18.00 20.38
C GLY A 265 -10.82 -16.88 20.88
N GLN A 266 -9.96 -17.21 21.85
CA GLN A 266 -8.75 -16.47 22.18
C GLN A 266 -7.72 -16.79 21.09
N ASP A 267 -7.42 -15.82 20.24
CA ASP A 267 -6.14 -15.72 19.53
C ASP A 267 -5.57 -14.37 19.99
N GLU A 268 -4.87 -14.38 21.12
CA GLU A 268 -3.41 -14.40 21.21
C GLU A 268 -2.79 -13.07 20.75
N ASP A 269 -2.33 -12.36 21.77
CA ASP A 269 -1.62 -11.10 21.74
C ASP A 269 -0.29 -11.25 21.02
N ASP A 270 -0.15 -10.67 19.82
CA ASP A 270 1.16 -10.33 19.26
C ASP A 270 1.58 -8.95 19.81
N GLU A 271 1.96 -8.98 21.09
CA GLU A 271 2.77 -7.96 21.76
C GLU A 271 4.25 -8.28 21.46
N PHE A 272 4.82 -7.63 20.44
CA PHE A 272 6.26 -7.64 20.14
C PHE A 272 6.54 -6.44 19.22
N ASP A 273 7.48 -5.53 19.44
CA ASP A 273 8.47 -5.28 20.48
C ASP A 273 8.92 -3.84 20.19
N GLU A 274 8.75 -2.92 21.16
CA GLU A 274 9.32 -1.58 21.06
C GLU A 274 10.83 -1.71 21.24
N GLY A 275 11.54 -1.93 20.14
CA GLY A 275 12.99 -1.81 20.04
C GLY A 275 13.42 -0.38 20.35
N LYS A 276 13.68 -0.14 21.63
CA LYS A 276 14.37 1.01 22.20
C LYS A 276 15.73 0.53 22.68
N GLU A 277 16.71 1.43 22.60
CA GLU A 277 18.11 1.27 23.03
C GLU A 277 18.94 0.52 21.95
N GLU A 278 19.94 1.12 21.34
CA GLU A 278 21.17 1.54 22.03
C GLU A 278 21.63 2.97 21.69
N GLU A 279 22.00 3.66 22.78
CA GLU A 279 23.02 4.69 22.81
C GLU A 279 24.39 4.06 22.52
N GLU A 280 25.15 4.65 21.59
CA GLU A 280 26.62 4.72 21.66
C GLU A 280 26.94 6.18 21.33
N GLU A 281 27.17 7.04 22.31
CA GLU A 281 28.45 7.25 23.02
C GLU A 281 29.69 7.35 22.11
N GLU A 282 30.16 8.60 22.03
CA GLU A 282 31.57 9.03 22.04
C GLU A 282 32.53 8.57 20.93
N GLY A 283 32.87 9.56 20.08
CA GLY A 283 34.01 9.59 19.18
C GLY A 283 34.07 10.89 18.39
#